data_AF-B3SEN1-F1
#
_entry.id   AF-B3SEN1-F1
#
_cell.length_a   1.000
_cell.length_b   1.000
_cell.length_c   1.000
_cell.angle_alpha   90.00
_cell.angle_beta   90.00
_cell.angle_gamma   90.00
#
_symmetry.space_group_name_H-M   'P 1'
#
loop_
_entity.id
_entity.type
_entity.pdbx_description
1 polymer ?
#
loop_
_entity_poly.entity_id
_entity_poly.type
_entity_poly.pdbx_seq_one_letter_code
_entity_poly.pdbx_strand_id
1 'polypeptide(L)'
;MTNPPINSYFDRQTYTFTWNISTYENISLTFVATDNKGARSELAPQIIMCYCSNNGTCDYAAEMVTVDNVDQVECRCNPAWTGSHCTQDFNACADQPCFSNATCTDNIAPMSGYTCSNCPIGYVGDGLKCSDYDECLNGTHACSQTCITKRGVTV
;
A
#
# COMPACT_ATOMS: atom_id res chain seq x y z
N MET A 1 -39.21 -16.16 -2.92
CA MET A 1 -38.53 -15.79 -4.18
C MET A 1 -39.07 -16.69 -5.28
N THR A 2 -39.74 -16.14 -6.28
CA THR A 2 -40.37 -16.92 -7.37
C THR A 2 -39.43 -17.17 -8.55
N ASN A 3 -38.30 -16.47 -8.62
CA ASN A 3 -37.26 -16.69 -9.64
C ASN A 3 -35.89 -16.22 -9.11
N PRO A 4 -35.22 -17.00 -8.23
CA PRO A 4 -33.91 -16.62 -7.71
C PRO A 4 -32.82 -16.71 -8.80
N PRO A 5 -31.78 -15.85 -8.78
CA PRO A 5 -30.63 -15.96 -9.68
C PRO A 5 -29.97 -17.35 -9.65
N ILE A 6 -29.35 -17.76 -10.76
CA ILE A 6 -28.57 -19.02 -10.82
C ILE A 6 -27.45 -18.98 -9.78
N ASN A 7 -27.20 -20.09 -9.10
CA ASN A 7 -26.24 -20.22 -7.99
C ASN A 7 -26.53 -19.33 -6.76
N SER A 8 -27.80 -18.93 -6.59
CA SER A 8 -28.25 -18.27 -5.36
C SER A 8 -29.09 -19.19 -4.48
N TYR A 9 -29.04 -18.93 -3.18
CA TYR A 9 -29.73 -19.68 -2.15
C TYR A 9 -30.18 -18.72 -1.04
N PHE A 10 -31.40 -18.91 -0.54
CA PHE A 10 -31.92 -18.17 0.61
C PHE A 10 -32.15 -19.13 1.78
N ASP A 11 -31.37 -18.97 2.84
CA ASP A 11 -31.53 -19.71 4.08
C ASP A 11 -32.66 -19.08 4.91
N ARG A 12 -33.73 -19.85 5.15
CA ARG A 12 -34.89 -19.39 5.93
C ARG A 12 -34.68 -19.46 7.45
N GLN A 13 -33.65 -20.14 7.93
CA GLN A 13 -33.33 -20.20 9.36
C GLN A 13 -32.52 -18.98 9.79
N THR A 14 -31.51 -18.63 9.00
CA THR A 14 -30.62 -17.49 9.29
C THR A 14 -31.05 -16.19 8.59
N TYR A 15 -32.03 -16.25 7.68
CA TYR A 15 -32.46 -15.15 6.81
C TYR A 15 -31.32 -14.61 5.91
N THR A 16 -30.37 -15.47 5.56
CA THR A 16 -29.21 -15.12 4.75
C THR A 16 -29.47 -15.42 3.28
N PHE A 17 -29.23 -14.44 2.40
CA PHE A 17 -29.16 -14.63 0.96
C PHE A 17 -27.70 -14.78 0.54
N THR A 18 -27.35 -15.89 -0.09
CA THR A 18 -26.03 -16.14 -0.65
C THR A 18 -26.15 -16.29 -2.15
N TRP A 19 -25.28 -15.62 -2.91
CA TRP A 19 -25.22 -15.75 -4.35
C TRP A 19 -23.77 -15.87 -4.82
N ASN A 20 -23.44 -17.01 -5.42
CA ASN A 20 -22.13 -17.23 -6.02
C ASN A 20 -22.16 -16.82 -7.50
N ILE A 21 -21.66 -15.62 -7.78
CA ILE A 21 -21.67 -15.02 -9.11
C ILE A 21 -20.60 -15.68 -9.98
N SER A 22 -20.98 -16.16 -11.16
CA SER A 22 -20.07 -16.83 -12.11
C SER A 22 -19.94 -16.12 -13.46
N THR A 23 -20.47 -14.90 -13.59
CA THR A 23 -20.46 -14.11 -14.83
C THR A 23 -19.93 -12.70 -14.57
N TYR A 24 -19.52 -12.01 -15.64
CA TYR A 24 -19.04 -10.62 -15.61
C TYR A 24 -20.06 -9.63 -16.19
N GLU A 25 -21.32 -10.05 -16.34
CA GLU A 25 -22.38 -9.15 -16.80
C GLU A 25 -22.76 -8.15 -15.69
N ASN A 26 -23.41 -7.04 -16.05
CA ASN A 26 -23.89 -6.06 -15.08
C ASN A 26 -24.93 -6.72 -14.14
N ILE A 27 -24.66 -6.68 -12.84
CA ILE A 27 -25.53 -7.27 -11.82
C ILE A 27 -26.29 -6.15 -11.12
N SER A 28 -27.62 -6.31 -11.05
CA SER A 28 -28.49 -5.48 -10.22
C SER A 28 -29.10 -6.33 -9.13
N LEU A 29 -28.97 -5.89 -7.88
CA LEU A 29 -29.62 -6.51 -6.73
C LEU A 29 -30.72 -5.57 -6.24
N THR A 30 -31.94 -6.08 -6.10
CA THR A 30 -33.06 -5.33 -5.53
C THR A 30 -33.89 -6.28 -4.69
N PHE A 31 -34.07 -5.92 -3.42
CA PHE A 31 -34.97 -6.63 -2.52
C PHE A 31 -36.38 -6.07 -2.69
N VAL A 32 -37.32 -6.92 -3.06
CA VAL A 32 -38.73 -6.55 -3.22
C VAL A 32 -39.55 -7.24 -2.14
N ALA A 33 -40.14 -6.46 -1.24
CA ALA A 33 -41.14 -6.92 -0.29
C ALA A 33 -42.53 -6.66 -0.88
N THR A 34 -43.40 -7.67 -0.88
CA THR A 34 -44.78 -7.53 -1.36
C THR A 34 -45.73 -8.03 -0.27
N ASP A 35 -46.74 -7.23 0.06
CA ASP A 35 -47.76 -7.61 1.03
C ASP A 35 -48.87 -8.50 0.39
N ASN A 36 -49.82 -8.94 1.20
CA ASN A 36 -50.94 -9.78 0.74
C ASN A 36 -51.99 -9.03 -0.09
N LYS A 37 -51.89 -7.71 -0.20
CA LYS A 37 -52.74 -6.86 -1.05
C LYS A 37 -52.02 -6.43 -2.34
N GLY A 38 -50.77 -6.89 -2.53
CA GLY A 38 -49.96 -6.57 -3.70
C GLY A 38 -49.19 -5.25 -3.61
N ALA A 39 -49.19 -4.56 -2.46
CA ALA A 39 -48.35 -3.38 -2.26
C ALA A 39 -46.89 -3.79 -2.22
N ARG A 40 -46.00 -2.99 -2.84
CA ARG A 40 -44.58 -3.30 -3.02
C ARG A 40 -43.70 -2.25 -2.37
N SER A 41 -42.62 -2.71 -1.74
CA SER A 41 -41.50 -1.89 -1.27
C SER A 41 -40.21 -2.44 -1.85
N GLU A 42 -39.33 -1.56 -2.33
CA GLU A 42 -38.09 -1.93 -3.00
C GLU A 42 -36.88 -1.34 -2.25
N LEU A 43 -35.82 -2.15 -2.12
CA LEU A 43 -34.53 -1.75 -1.58
C LEU A 43 -33.43 -2.17 -2.56
N ALA A 44 -32.78 -1.20 -3.19
CA ALA A 44 -31.59 -1.41 -4.00
C ALA A 44 -30.35 -1.03 -3.18
N PRO A 45 -29.57 -1.99 -2.66
CA PRO A 45 -28.33 -1.68 -1.96
C PRO A 45 -27.27 -1.17 -2.93
N GLN A 46 -26.44 -0.24 -2.45
CA GLN A 46 -25.18 0.09 -3.10
C GLN A 46 -24.17 -1.02 -2.76
N ILE A 47 -23.62 -1.68 -3.79
CA ILE A 47 -22.59 -2.71 -3.61
C ILE A 47 -21.24 -2.04 -3.80
N ILE A 48 -20.48 -1.96 -2.71
CA ILE A 48 -19.13 -1.41 -2.71
C ILE A 48 -18.16 -2.57 -2.62
N MET A 49 -17.41 -2.78 -3.70
CA MET A 49 -16.39 -3.81 -3.77
C MET A 49 -15.13 -3.34 -3.06
N CYS A 50 -14.54 -4.26 -2.29
CA CYS A 50 -13.22 -4.06 -1.74
C CYS A 50 -12.44 -5.38 -1.80
N TYR A 51 -11.25 -5.31 -2.39
CA TYR A 51 -10.32 -6.41 -2.44
C TYR A 51 -8.94 -5.89 -2.04
N CYS A 52 -8.47 -6.26 -0.84
CA CYS A 52 -7.14 -5.91 -0.35
C CYS A 52 -6.34 -7.18 -0.08
N SER A 53 -5.13 -7.25 -0.63
CA SER A 53 -4.17 -8.32 -0.38
C SER A 53 -3.26 -7.97 0.81
N ASN A 54 -2.44 -8.93 1.24
CA ASN A 54 -1.36 -8.72 2.22
C ASN A 54 -1.79 -8.04 3.52
N ASN A 55 -2.97 -8.43 4.00
CA ASN A 55 -3.56 -7.95 5.24
C ASN A 55 -3.85 -6.44 5.25
N GLY A 56 -4.04 -5.83 4.06
CA GLY A 56 -4.56 -4.48 3.89
C GLY A 56 -6.03 -4.38 4.30
N THR A 57 -6.50 -3.16 4.56
CA THR A 57 -7.87 -2.90 5.05
C THR A 57 -8.61 -1.95 4.11
N CYS A 58 -9.90 -2.17 3.93
CA CYS A 58 -10.76 -1.31 3.12
C CYS A 58 -11.01 0.03 3.83
N ASP A 59 -10.79 1.15 3.13
CA ASP A 59 -11.14 2.46 3.66
C ASP A 59 -12.51 2.91 3.15
N TYR A 60 -13.57 2.55 3.89
CA TYR A 60 -14.94 2.97 3.55
C TYR A 60 -15.23 4.45 3.83
N ALA A 61 -14.29 5.18 4.44
CA ALA A 61 -14.40 6.62 4.64
C ALA A 61 -13.70 7.42 3.53
N ALA A 62 -12.93 6.75 2.67
CA ALA A 62 -12.33 7.37 1.49
C ALA A 62 -13.38 7.67 0.41
N GLU A 63 -12.99 8.46 -0.58
CA GLU A 63 -13.81 8.71 -1.77
C GLU A 63 -14.00 7.41 -2.56
N MET A 64 -15.26 7.10 -2.87
CA MET A 64 -15.60 5.93 -3.67
C MET A 64 -15.31 6.22 -5.14
N VAL A 65 -14.73 5.24 -5.83
CA VAL A 65 -14.45 5.32 -7.27
C VAL A 65 -15.27 4.26 -7.99
N THR A 66 -16.03 4.67 -8.99
CA THR A 66 -16.77 3.74 -9.85
C THR A 66 -15.88 3.30 -11.01
N VAL A 67 -15.58 2.00 -11.08
CA VAL A 67 -14.82 1.37 -12.18
C VAL A 67 -15.71 0.28 -12.79
N ASP A 68 -15.92 0.34 -14.11
CA ASP A 68 -16.77 -0.63 -14.83
C ASP A 68 -18.19 -0.82 -14.23
N ASN A 69 -18.81 0.28 -13.79
CA ASN A 69 -20.12 0.31 -13.11
C ASN A 69 -20.14 -0.38 -11.72
N VAL A 70 -18.98 -0.57 -11.11
CA VAL A 70 -18.84 -1.10 -9.76
C VAL A 70 -18.21 -0.04 -8.88
N ASP A 71 -18.86 0.28 -7.76
CA ASP A 71 -18.28 1.17 -6.76
C ASP A 71 -17.19 0.43 -6.00
N GLN A 72 -16.02 1.06 -5.91
CA GLN A 72 -14.85 0.51 -5.23
C GLN A 72 -14.34 1.52 -4.21
N VAL A 73 -13.74 1.00 -3.14
CA VAL A 73 -13.02 1.80 -2.16
C VAL A 73 -11.54 1.42 -2.16
N GLU A 74 -10.70 2.40 -1.88
CA GLU A 74 -9.26 2.19 -1.83
C GLU A 74 -8.85 1.33 -0.61
N CYS A 75 -7.79 0.56 -0.80
CA CYS A 75 -7.16 -0.19 0.27
C CYS A 75 -6.14 0.68 1.03
N ARG A 76 -6.23 0.67 2.36
CA ARG A 76 -5.11 1.03 3.24
C ARG A 76 -4.14 -0.14 3.33
N CYS A 77 -3.00 0.01 2.68
CA CYS A 77 -1.96 -1.00 2.68
C CYS A 77 -1.11 -0.97 3.95
N ASN A 78 -0.60 -2.15 4.33
CA ASN A 78 0.44 -2.24 5.35
C ASN A 78 1.74 -1.61 4.82
N PRO A 79 2.66 -1.16 5.70
CA PRO A 79 3.82 -0.34 5.30
C PRO A 79 4.77 -0.94 4.26
N ALA A 80 4.77 -2.26 4.06
CA ALA A 80 5.59 -2.94 3.06
C ALA A 80 4.94 -3.01 1.66
N TRP A 81 3.68 -2.58 1.52
CA TRP A 81 2.88 -2.80 0.30
C TRP A 81 2.29 -1.50 -0.22
N THR A 82 2.02 -1.46 -1.52
CA THR A 82 1.43 -0.33 -2.24
C THR A 82 0.49 -0.79 -3.37
N GLY A 83 -0.09 0.17 -4.07
CA GLY A 83 -1.09 -0.01 -5.13
C GLY A 83 -2.51 -0.19 -4.60
N SER A 84 -3.50 -0.08 -5.49
CA SER A 84 -4.94 -0.06 -5.14
C SER A 84 -5.43 -1.29 -4.36
N HIS A 85 -4.73 -2.43 -4.49
CA HIS A 85 -5.09 -3.70 -3.86
C HIS A 85 -3.99 -4.25 -2.93
N CYS A 86 -2.96 -3.46 -2.61
CA CYS A 86 -1.83 -3.86 -1.76
C CYS A 86 -1.09 -5.11 -2.26
N THR A 87 -1.00 -5.27 -3.58
CA THR A 87 -0.31 -6.39 -4.23
C THR A 87 1.11 -6.05 -4.68
N GLN A 88 1.48 -4.77 -4.64
CA GLN A 88 2.76 -4.29 -5.11
C GLN A 88 3.68 -4.02 -3.92
N ASP A 89 4.96 -4.29 -4.08
CA ASP A 89 5.99 -4.00 -3.10
C ASP A 89 6.19 -2.47 -2.97
N PHE A 90 6.26 -1.96 -1.74
CA PHE A 90 6.52 -0.54 -1.54
C PHE A 90 8.02 -0.25 -1.61
N ASN A 91 8.45 0.34 -2.74
CA ASN A 91 9.85 0.73 -2.92
C ASN A 91 10.19 1.97 -2.08
N ALA A 92 10.77 1.72 -0.91
CA ALA A 92 11.12 2.79 0.03
C ALA A 92 12.39 3.57 -0.39
N CYS A 93 13.09 3.12 -1.45
CA CYS A 93 14.18 3.85 -2.08
C CYS A 93 13.74 4.83 -3.18
N ALA A 94 12.46 4.88 -3.54
CA ALA A 94 11.96 5.71 -4.66
C ALA A 94 12.31 7.20 -4.51
N ASP A 95 12.25 7.72 -3.29
CA ASP A 95 12.54 9.13 -2.97
C ASP A 95 14.02 9.39 -2.68
N GLN A 96 14.92 8.44 -2.98
CA GLN A 96 16.36 8.55 -2.77
C GLN A 96 16.73 9.01 -1.34
N PRO A 97 16.31 8.28 -0.30
CA PRO A 97 16.43 8.74 1.09
C PRO A 97 17.86 8.71 1.66
N CYS A 98 18.77 7.96 1.03
CA CYS A 98 20.16 7.87 1.46
C CYS A 98 20.96 9.12 1.10
N PHE A 99 22.06 9.35 1.82
CA PHE A 99 22.99 10.43 1.51
C PHE A 99 23.49 10.33 0.07
N SER A 100 23.81 11.47 -0.55
CA SER A 100 24.30 11.50 -1.93
C SER A 100 25.48 10.56 -2.13
N ASN A 101 25.42 9.75 -3.19
CA ASN A 101 26.39 8.70 -3.53
C ASN A 101 26.43 7.50 -2.56
N ALA A 102 25.53 7.42 -1.56
CA ALA A 102 25.25 6.16 -0.86
C ALA A 102 24.20 5.36 -1.65
N THR A 103 24.39 4.05 -1.73
CA THR A 103 23.45 3.14 -2.41
C THR A 103 22.29 2.82 -1.48
N CYS A 104 21.06 3.04 -1.95
CA CYS A 104 19.85 2.60 -1.26
C CYS A 104 19.49 1.18 -1.68
N THR A 105 19.19 0.31 -0.71
CA THR A 105 18.65 -1.03 -0.92
C THR A 105 17.29 -1.13 -0.25
N ASP A 106 16.28 -1.41 -1.05
CA ASP A 106 14.91 -1.56 -0.57
C ASP A 106 14.72 -2.87 0.23
N ASN A 107 13.92 -2.83 1.29
CA ASN A 107 13.54 -4.03 2.03
C ASN A 107 12.27 -4.60 1.40
N ILE A 108 12.44 -5.67 0.61
CA ILE A 108 11.32 -6.32 -0.08
C ILE A 108 10.29 -6.83 0.94
N ALA A 109 9.01 -6.68 0.60
CA ALA A 109 7.89 -7.20 1.37
C ALA A 109 8.06 -8.69 1.72
N PRO A 110 7.65 -9.12 2.93
CA PRO A 110 6.81 -8.41 3.90
C PRO A 110 7.56 -7.47 4.86
N MET A 111 8.87 -7.30 4.70
CA MET A 111 9.64 -6.30 5.45
C MET A 111 9.34 -4.91 4.88
N SER A 112 9.45 -3.87 5.71
CA SER A 112 9.24 -2.49 5.26
C SER A 112 10.51 -1.67 5.42
N GLY A 113 10.58 -0.56 4.69
CA GLY A 113 11.68 0.39 4.75
C GLY A 113 12.83 0.03 3.82
N TYR A 114 14.01 0.56 4.11
CA TYR A 114 15.19 0.45 3.26
C TYR A 114 16.45 0.46 4.12
N THR A 115 17.59 0.15 3.49
CA THR A 115 18.92 0.29 4.08
C THR A 115 19.81 1.13 3.17
N CYS A 116 20.71 1.90 3.77
CA CYS A 116 21.71 2.67 3.05
C CYS A 116 23.07 1.98 3.17
N SER A 117 23.87 2.02 2.11
CA SER A 117 25.28 1.68 2.20
C SER A 117 26.02 2.64 3.13
N ASN A 118 27.25 2.28 3.50
CA ASN A 118 28.15 3.20 4.20
C ASN A 118 28.34 4.51 3.42
N CYS A 119 28.73 5.55 4.14
CA CYS A 119 29.05 6.85 3.57
C CYS A 119 30.16 6.74 2.50
N PRO A 120 30.14 7.62 1.48
CA PRO A 120 31.21 7.71 0.49
C PRO A 120 32.57 7.95 1.14
N ILE A 121 33.64 7.64 0.39
CA ILE A 121 35.03 7.89 0.79
C ILE A 121 35.20 9.36 1.26
N GLY A 122 35.83 9.54 2.42
CA GLY A 122 36.03 10.85 3.06
C GLY A 122 34.85 11.35 3.91
N TYR A 123 33.80 10.56 4.07
CA TYR A 123 32.66 10.87 4.93
C TYR A 123 32.43 9.78 5.99
N VAL A 124 31.84 10.17 7.11
CA VAL A 124 31.45 9.27 8.21
C VAL A 124 29.99 9.45 8.58
N GLY A 125 29.37 8.38 9.05
CA GLY A 125 27.94 8.36 9.41
C GLY A 125 27.30 7.00 9.13
N ASP A 126 25.97 6.98 9.06
CA ASP A 126 25.13 5.79 8.89
C ASP A 126 24.62 5.59 7.45
N GLY A 127 25.13 6.37 6.49
CA GLY A 127 24.67 6.34 5.10
C GLY A 127 23.38 7.13 4.83
N LEU A 128 22.56 7.38 5.86
CA LEU A 128 21.45 8.34 5.81
C LEU A 128 21.96 9.77 6.01
N LYS A 129 22.80 9.95 7.02
CA LYS A 129 23.45 11.20 7.36
C LYS A 129 24.95 10.97 7.34
N CYS A 130 25.60 11.61 6.38
CA CYS A 130 27.05 11.60 6.27
C CYS A 130 27.60 13.00 6.50
N SER A 131 28.67 13.08 7.29
CA SER A 131 29.45 14.30 7.51
C SER A 131 30.87 14.10 7.02
N ASP A 132 31.50 15.19 6.60
CA ASP A 132 32.91 15.18 6.23
C ASP A 132 33.76 14.63 7.37
N TYR A 133 34.70 13.74 7.04
CA TYR A 133 35.61 13.19 8.03
C TYR A 133 36.80 14.12 8.21
N ASP A 134 36.88 14.79 9.36
CA ASP A 134 37.96 15.76 9.60
C ASP A 134 39.26 15.06 10.02
N GLU A 135 40.18 14.89 9.07
CA GLU A 135 41.46 14.23 9.30
C GLU A 135 42.41 15.07 10.17
N CYS A 136 42.23 16.40 10.18
CA CYS A 136 43.01 17.33 10.98
C CYS A 136 42.64 17.22 12.46
N LEU A 137 41.34 17.16 12.78
CA LEU A 137 40.87 16.97 14.15
C LEU A 137 41.15 15.56 14.67
N ASN A 138 41.06 14.56 13.80
CA ASN A 138 41.26 13.16 14.19
C ASN A 138 42.74 12.73 14.17
N GLY A 139 43.66 13.59 13.71
CA GLY A 139 45.10 13.31 13.69
C GLY A 139 45.49 12.11 12.80
N THR A 140 44.64 11.76 11.84
CA THR A 140 44.86 10.63 10.94
C THR A 140 45.68 11.03 9.71
N HIS A 141 45.92 12.33 9.50
CA HIS A 141 46.68 12.85 8.36
C HIS A 141 48.17 12.46 8.38
N ALA A 142 48.75 12.23 7.20
CA ALA A 142 50.17 11.89 7.04
C ALA A 142 51.10 13.11 6.88
N CYS A 143 50.56 14.34 6.90
CA CYS A 143 51.36 15.55 6.68
C CYS A 143 52.10 16.01 7.96
N SER A 144 53.35 16.45 7.79
CA SER A 144 54.18 17.08 8.83
C SER A 144 54.09 18.62 8.85
N GLN A 145 53.18 19.19 8.06
CA GLN A 145 52.96 20.62 7.88
C GLN A 145 51.56 21.01 8.39
N THR A 146 51.10 22.24 8.09
CA THR A 146 49.76 22.72 8.44
C THR A 146 48.67 21.86 7.77
N CYS A 147 47.80 21.26 8.58
CA CYS A 147 46.65 20.51 8.10
C CYS A 147 45.49 21.45 7.74
N ILE A 148 44.86 21.21 6.58
CA ILE A 148 43.63 21.89 6.15
C ILE A 148 42.59 20.83 5.79
N THR A 149 41.41 20.90 6.40
CA THR A 149 40.31 19.97 6.13
C THR A 149 39.80 20.19 4.69
N LYS A 150 39.73 19.11 3.90
CA LYS A 150 39.18 19.14 2.54
C LYS A 150 38.02 18.17 2.43
N ARG A 151 36.92 18.65 1.85
CA ARG A 151 35.70 17.84 1.74
C ARG A 151 35.88 16.61 0.85
N GLY A 152 35.48 15.45 1.36
CA GLY A 152 35.41 14.20 0.60
C GLY A 152 36.76 13.66 0.16
N VAL A 153 37.81 13.94 0.92
CA VAL A 153 39.14 13.37 0.70
C VAL A 153 39.39 12.33 1.79
N THR A 154 40.31 11.40 1.55
CA THR A 154 40.89 10.57 2.60
C THR A 154 42.37 10.84 2.66
N VAL A 155 42.98 10.62 3.83
CA VAL A 155 44.44 10.60 4.01
C VAL A 155 45.11 9.61 3.06
#